data_AF-A0A943SJM2-F1
#
_entry.id   AF-A0A943SJM2-F1
#
_cell.length_a   1.000
_cell.length_b   1.000
_cell.length_c   1.000
_cell.angle_alpha   90.00
_cell.angle_beta   90.00
_cell.angle_gamma   90.00
#
_symmetry.space_group_name_H-M   'P 1'
#
loop_
_entity.id
_entity.type
_entity.pdbx_description
1 polymer ?
#
loop_
_entity_poly.entity_id
_entity_poly.type
_entity_poly.pdbx_seq_one_letter_code
_entity_poly.pdbx_strand_id
1 'polypeptide(L)'
;MNENELKKAFEQYDPTEEQCRAMERRIRAKGMISMQKKKGAWRASVAMGAACLAVVAGLIVFGPGQTAKAPSNPVSASEAARSQVQILALSAGQEENPKALQIGVEMPLGAYRLESSATPGFPFIFQWENGEQSGEVSVSQGSLLRWDRQTGQVTDAGKRTICKNGETLYYAPPEDGSLSESDSLTICVADERQSVLIWSREGTYFAKILPEEHQS
;
A
#
# COMPACT_ATOMS: atom_id res chain seq x y z
N MET A 1 29.15 -43.65 -2.31
CA MET A 1 28.25 -43.56 -1.14
C MET A 1 26.87 -43.95 -1.61
N ASN A 2 26.32 -45.04 -1.10
CA ASN A 2 25.00 -45.52 -1.52
C ASN A 2 23.88 -44.85 -0.70
N GLU A 3 22.63 -44.94 -1.17
CA GLU A 3 21.47 -44.30 -0.56
C GLU A 3 21.27 -44.71 0.92
N ASN A 4 21.63 -45.94 1.29
CA ASN A 4 21.55 -46.43 2.66
C ASN A 4 22.61 -45.82 3.58
N GLU A 5 23.82 -45.57 3.08
CA GLU A 5 24.88 -44.87 3.83
C GLU A 5 24.51 -43.41 4.06
N LEU A 6 23.87 -42.77 3.06
CA LEU A 6 23.41 -41.39 3.15
C LEU A 6 22.29 -41.24 4.19
N LYS A 7 21.36 -42.20 4.23
CA LYS A 7 20.25 -42.22 5.20
C LYS A 7 20.74 -42.45 6.63
N LYS A 8 21.69 -43.37 6.83
CA LYS A 8 22.34 -43.58 8.15
C LYS A 8 23.12 -42.36 8.64
N ALA A 9 23.80 -41.66 7.74
CA ALA A 9 24.52 -40.44 8.08
C ALA A 9 23.58 -39.30 8.52
N PHE A 10 22.39 -39.20 7.91
CA PHE A 10 21.37 -38.24 8.34
C PHE A 10 20.69 -38.61 9.66
N GLU A 11 20.46 -39.89 9.93
CA GLU A 11 19.87 -40.35 11.21
C GLU A 11 20.82 -40.18 12.41
N GLN A 12 22.14 -40.21 12.18
CA GLN A 12 23.14 -39.96 13.23
C GLN A 12 23.49 -38.48 13.42
N TYR A 13 23.00 -37.61 12.54
CA TYR A 13 23.28 -36.19 12.65
C TYR A 13 22.25 -35.54 13.57
N ASP A 14 22.57 -35.50 14.88
CA ASP A 14 21.84 -34.72 15.86
C ASP A 14 22.53 -33.34 15.98
N PRO A 15 22.02 -32.30 15.29
CA PRO A 15 22.70 -31.00 15.27
C PRO A 15 22.72 -30.41 16.68
N THR A 16 23.90 -29.92 17.07
CA THR A 16 24.02 -29.19 18.34
C THR A 16 23.16 -27.93 18.31
N GLU A 17 22.70 -27.47 19.49
CA GLU A 17 21.86 -26.28 19.61
C GLU A 17 22.51 -25.04 18.95
N GLU A 18 23.83 -24.96 18.98
CA GLU A 18 24.60 -23.89 18.35
C GLU A 18 24.56 -23.95 16.82
N GLN A 19 24.61 -25.16 16.24
CA GLN A 19 24.45 -25.37 14.80
C GLN A 19 23.01 -25.05 14.34
N CYS A 20 22.01 -25.40 15.14
CA CYS A 20 20.62 -25.01 14.90
C CYS A 20 20.48 -23.48 14.87
N ARG A 21 21.01 -22.78 15.88
CA ARG A 21 20.99 -21.30 15.93
C ARG A 21 21.79 -20.65 14.80
N ALA A 22 22.91 -21.25 14.37
CA ALA A 22 23.69 -20.77 13.24
C ALA A 22 22.95 -20.95 11.91
N MET A 23 22.23 -22.07 11.76
CA MET A 23 21.42 -22.36 10.59
C MET A 23 20.20 -21.43 10.51
N GLU A 24 19.53 -21.16 11.64
CA GLU A 24 18.45 -20.18 11.73
C GLU A 24 18.92 -18.76 11.37
N ARG A 25 20.09 -18.34 11.86
CA ARG A 25 20.68 -17.05 11.47
C ARG A 25 20.94 -16.96 9.98
N ARG A 26 21.45 -18.04 9.36
CA ARG A 26 21.69 -18.09 7.91
C ARG A 26 20.40 -18.10 7.10
N ILE A 27 19.39 -18.83 7.54
CA ILE A 27 18.11 -18.90 6.87
C ILE A 27 17.39 -17.54 6.96
N ARG A 28 17.45 -16.87 8.12
CA ARG A 28 16.92 -15.53 8.33
C ARG A 28 17.68 -14.48 7.51
N ALA A 29 19.01 -14.56 7.47
CA ALA A 29 19.85 -13.68 6.64
C ALA A 29 19.67 -13.88 5.13
N LYS A 30 19.19 -15.05 4.70
CA LYS A 30 18.92 -15.35 3.28
C LYS A 30 17.47 -15.11 2.86
N GLY A 31 16.60 -14.64 3.75
CA GLY A 31 15.19 -14.38 3.42
C GLY A 31 14.40 -15.62 2.94
N MET A 32 14.90 -16.83 3.19
CA MET A 32 14.27 -18.08 2.73
C MET A 32 13.50 -18.78 3.86
N ILE A 33 12.42 -18.17 4.38
CA ILE A 33 11.31 -18.94 4.98
C ILE A 33 9.98 -18.26 4.65
N SER A 34 9.33 -18.75 3.59
CA SER A 34 7.87 -18.90 3.59
C SER A 34 7.56 -20.39 3.77
N MET A 35 7.63 -20.88 5.02
CA MET A 35 7.08 -22.21 5.34
C MET A 35 5.58 -22.09 5.59
N GLN A 36 4.82 -22.49 4.57
CA GLN A 36 3.43 -22.90 4.70
C GLN A 36 3.27 -23.95 5.80
N LYS A 37 2.57 -23.62 6.89
CA LYS A 37 1.83 -24.62 7.67
C LYS A 37 0.51 -24.92 6.96
N LYS A 38 0.54 -25.78 5.94
CA LYS A 38 -0.65 -26.50 5.48
C LYS A 38 -0.96 -27.60 6.50
N LYS A 39 -2.06 -27.46 7.25
CA LYS A 39 -2.70 -28.58 7.96
C LYS A 39 -4.22 -28.51 7.81
N GLY A 40 -4.79 -29.62 7.29
CA GLY A 40 -6.21 -30.02 7.34
C GLY A 40 -7.11 -29.40 6.26
N ALA A 41 -7.66 -30.11 5.26
CA ALA A 41 -8.75 -31.10 5.31
C ALA A 41 -10.01 -30.51 5.99
N TRP A 42 -11.24 -30.52 5.45
CA TRP A 42 -11.92 -31.47 4.59
C TRP A 42 -13.21 -30.83 4.03
N ARG A 43 -13.85 -31.52 3.08
CA ARG A 43 -15.01 -31.15 2.26
C ARG A 43 -16.32 -30.92 3.05
N ALA A 44 -17.21 -30.07 2.52
CA ALA A 44 -18.64 -30.38 2.39
C ALA A 44 -19.33 -29.40 1.41
N SER A 45 -19.84 -29.95 0.31
CA SER A 45 -20.89 -29.35 -0.53
C SER A 45 -22.25 -29.47 0.17
N VAL A 46 -23.22 -28.62 -0.21
CA VAL A 46 -24.71 -28.76 -0.24
C VAL A 46 -25.26 -27.32 -0.33
N ALA A 47 -25.75 -26.83 -1.47
CA ALA A 47 -27.01 -27.08 -2.17
C ALA A 47 -28.25 -26.36 -1.57
N MET A 48 -28.99 -25.72 -2.50
CA MET A 48 -30.44 -25.46 -2.53
C MET A 48 -31.09 -24.35 -1.68
N GLY A 49 -31.98 -23.63 -2.36
CA GLY A 49 -33.01 -22.74 -1.81
C GLY A 49 -33.16 -21.47 -2.66
N ALA A 50 -33.64 -21.51 -3.91
CA ALA A 50 -35.05 -21.62 -4.30
C ALA A 50 -35.99 -20.62 -3.58
N ALA A 51 -36.37 -19.58 -4.34
CA ALA A 51 -37.65 -18.89 -4.40
C ALA A 51 -38.21 -18.17 -3.15
N CYS A 52 -38.48 -16.87 -3.31
CA CYS A 52 -39.78 -16.30 -2.92
C CYS A 52 -40.09 -15.02 -3.71
N LEU A 53 -41.11 -15.13 -4.57
CA LEU A 53 -41.92 -14.04 -5.10
C LEU A 53 -42.58 -13.25 -3.95
N ALA A 54 -42.69 -11.93 -4.07
CA ALA A 54 -43.94 -11.20 -3.81
C ALA A 54 -43.83 -9.73 -4.23
N VAL A 55 -44.62 -9.39 -5.25
CA VAL A 55 -45.06 -8.04 -5.59
C VAL A 55 -45.99 -7.54 -4.49
N VAL A 56 -45.72 -6.38 -3.89
CA VAL A 56 -46.77 -5.52 -3.31
C VAL A 56 -46.43 -4.07 -3.61
N ALA A 57 -47.21 -3.50 -4.53
CA ALA A 57 -47.41 -2.07 -4.68
C ALA A 57 -48.14 -1.52 -3.46
N GLY A 58 -47.73 -0.36 -2.95
CA GLY A 58 -48.50 0.32 -1.91
C GLY A 58 -47.86 1.55 -1.29
N LEU A 59 -48.34 2.71 -1.75
CA LEU A 59 -48.53 3.95 -1.00
C LEU A 59 -47.32 4.87 -0.72
N ILE A 60 -47.27 5.88 -1.57
CA ILE A 60 -46.79 7.24 -1.34
C ILE A 60 -47.40 7.81 -0.05
N VAL A 61 -46.56 8.28 0.88
CA VAL A 61 -46.90 9.37 1.79
C VAL A 61 -45.83 10.44 1.65
N PHE A 62 -46.15 11.44 0.81
CA PHE A 62 -45.47 12.73 0.79
C PHE A 62 -45.84 13.48 2.08
N GLY A 63 -44.93 13.53 3.04
CA GLY A 63 -45.04 14.43 4.19
C GLY A 63 -44.37 15.77 3.88
N PRO A 64 -45.04 16.92 4.05
CA PRO A 64 -44.39 18.21 3.95
C PRO A 64 -43.70 18.54 5.28
N GLY A 65 -42.46 19.01 5.20
CA GLY A 65 -41.85 19.79 6.27
C GLY A 65 -40.84 19.05 7.13
N GLN A 66 -39.59 19.05 6.67
CA GLN A 66 -38.46 19.37 7.56
C GLN A 66 -37.48 20.25 6.78
N THR A 67 -37.47 21.54 7.11
CA THR A 67 -36.42 22.48 6.75
C THR A 67 -35.19 22.18 7.59
N ALA A 68 -34.45 21.14 7.20
CA ALA A 68 -33.11 20.91 7.72
C ALA A 68 -32.20 22.03 7.19
N LYS A 69 -31.86 22.95 8.10
CA LYS A 69 -30.88 24.02 7.89
C LYS A 69 -29.53 23.35 7.60
N ALA A 70 -29.20 23.22 6.32
CA ALA A 70 -27.90 22.75 5.88
C ALA A 70 -26.82 23.73 6.39
N PRO A 71 -25.76 23.27 7.07
CA PRO A 71 -24.57 24.08 7.24
C PRO A 71 -23.88 24.21 5.88
N SER A 72 -24.29 25.22 5.11
CA SER A 72 -23.57 25.68 3.93
C SER A 72 -22.36 26.48 4.40
N ASN A 73 -21.28 25.79 4.72
CA ASN A 73 -19.97 26.33 4.41
C ASN A 73 -19.64 25.82 3.00
N PRO A 74 -19.89 26.59 1.93
CA PRO A 74 -19.22 26.32 0.68
C PRO A 74 -17.74 26.59 0.93
N VAL A 75 -16.99 25.54 1.25
CA VAL A 75 -15.55 25.57 1.00
C VAL A 75 -15.45 25.78 -0.50
N SER A 76 -15.01 26.99 -0.85
CA SER A 76 -15.00 27.50 -2.21
C SER A 76 -14.21 26.53 -3.09
N ALA A 77 -14.91 25.83 -3.98
CA ALA A 77 -14.31 24.91 -4.96
C ALA A 77 -13.42 25.62 -6.00
N SER A 78 -13.12 26.91 -5.81
CA SER A 78 -12.31 27.75 -6.69
C SER A 78 -10.84 27.89 -6.26
N GLU A 79 -10.45 27.34 -5.11
CA GLU A 79 -9.05 27.30 -4.64
C GLU A 79 -8.49 25.88 -4.66
N ALA A 80 -9.02 25.01 -5.53
CA ALA A 80 -8.21 23.95 -6.10
C ALA A 80 -7.20 24.60 -7.03
N ALA A 81 -6.12 25.15 -6.45
CA ALA A 81 -4.89 25.42 -7.16
C ALA A 81 -4.63 24.21 -8.07
N ARG A 82 -4.48 24.47 -9.38
CA ARG A 82 -4.22 23.45 -10.39
C ARG A 82 -2.85 22.87 -10.10
N SER A 83 -2.80 21.92 -9.17
CA SER A 83 -1.63 21.11 -8.90
C SER A 83 -1.20 20.50 -10.22
N GLN A 84 -0.01 20.84 -10.71
CA GLN A 84 0.53 20.30 -11.95
C GLN A 84 0.80 18.79 -11.88
N VAL A 85 0.61 18.21 -10.70
CA VAL A 85 0.78 16.79 -10.41
C VAL A 85 -0.52 16.22 -9.87
N GLN A 86 -0.98 15.12 -10.47
CA GLN A 86 -1.96 14.23 -9.87
C GLN A 86 -1.24 12.99 -9.34
N ILE A 87 -1.38 12.76 -8.03
CA ILE A 87 -0.80 11.60 -7.35
C ILE A 87 -1.91 10.61 -7.09
N LEU A 88 -1.79 9.41 -7.65
CA LEU A 88 -2.73 8.33 -7.38
C LEU A 88 -2.09 7.34 -6.40
N ALA A 89 -2.85 6.87 -5.42
CA ALA A 89 -2.43 5.79 -4.54
C ALA A 89 -3.50 4.68 -4.48
N LEU A 90 -3.06 3.46 -4.22
CA LEU A 90 -3.97 2.32 -4.05
C LEU A 90 -4.56 2.34 -2.63
N SER A 91 -5.88 2.34 -2.55
CA SER A 91 -6.64 2.22 -1.31
C SER A 91 -6.68 0.77 -0.83
N ALA A 92 -6.87 0.57 0.47
CA ALA A 92 -7.08 -0.76 1.04
C ALA A 92 -8.22 -1.52 0.36
N GLY A 93 -7.91 -2.74 -0.12
CA GLY A 93 -8.85 -3.63 -0.79
C GLY A 93 -9.12 -3.31 -2.27
N GLN A 94 -8.41 -2.36 -2.88
CA GLN A 94 -8.62 -1.92 -4.26
C GLN A 94 -7.28 -1.87 -5.02
N GLU A 95 -6.69 -3.03 -5.31
CA GLU A 95 -5.40 -3.12 -6.02
C GLU A 95 -5.49 -2.68 -7.50
N GLU A 96 -6.69 -2.64 -8.08
CA GLU A 96 -6.89 -2.37 -9.51
C GLU A 96 -7.44 -0.97 -9.80
N ASN A 97 -7.78 -0.17 -8.77
CA ASN A 97 -8.41 1.13 -8.95
C ASN A 97 -7.73 2.21 -8.11
N PRO A 98 -6.62 2.79 -8.61
CA PRO A 98 -5.90 3.84 -7.89
C PRO A 98 -6.76 5.10 -7.78
N LYS A 99 -6.72 5.74 -6.60
CA LYS A 99 -7.49 6.94 -6.29
C LYS A 99 -6.56 8.13 -6.20
N ALA A 100 -6.98 9.25 -6.80
CA ALA A 100 -6.27 10.52 -6.66
C ALA A 100 -6.30 10.99 -5.21
N LEU A 101 -5.13 11.31 -4.69
CA LEU A 101 -5.00 12.04 -3.43
C LEU A 101 -5.57 13.44 -3.60
N GLN A 102 -6.21 13.94 -2.54
CA GLN A 102 -6.75 15.29 -2.50
C GLN A 102 -6.09 16.07 -1.36
N ILE A 103 -6.02 17.39 -1.51
CA ILE A 103 -5.46 18.30 -0.51
C ILE A 103 -6.28 18.21 0.77
N GLY A 104 -5.60 17.94 1.89
CA GLY A 104 -6.21 17.85 3.22
C GLY A 104 -7.10 16.63 3.48
N VAL A 105 -7.36 15.79 2.47
CA VAL A 105 -8.21 14.61 2.61
C VAL A 105 -7.37 13.38 2.93
N GLU A 106 -7.67 12.74 4.05
CA GLU A 106 -7.01 11.51 4.47
C GLU A 106 -7.48 10.32 3.63
N MET A 107 -6.55 9.64 2.99
CA MET A 107 -6.81 8.41 2.25
C MET A 107 -6.10 7.23 2.92
N PRO A 108 -6.84 6.18 3.32
CA PRO A 108 -6.21 4.96 3.81
C PRO A 108 -5.47 4.28 2.66
N LEU A 109 -4.17 4.06 2.85
CA LEU A 109 -3.35 3.30 1.94
C LEU A 109 -3.64 1.81 2.10
N GLY A 110 -3.52 1.06 1.01
CA GLY A 110 -3.74 -0.37 1.07
C GLY A 110 -2.78 -1.08 2.01
N ALA A 111 -3.27 -2.09 2.74
CA ALA A 111 -2.51 -2.77 3.78
C ALA A 111 -1.25 -3.42 3.20
N TYR A 112 -0.14 -2.70 3.21
CA TYR A 112 1.17 -3.23 2.95
C TYR A 112 1.56 -4.09 4.14
N ARG A 113 1.78 -5.37 3.88
CA ARG A 113 2.41 -6.28 4.83
C ARG A 113 3.63 -6.84 4.15
N LEU A 114 4.81 -6.56 4.69
CA LEU A 114 6.09 -7.05 4.14
C LEU A 114 6.07 -8.57 3.91
N GLU A 115 5.33 -9.30 4.74
CA GLU A 115 5.23 -10.76 4.75
C GLU A 115 4.11 -11.33 3.84
N SER A 116 3.15 -10.51 3.41
CA SER A 116 1.96 -11.01 2.67
C SER A 116 1.54 -10.16 1.48
N SER A 117 2.22 -9.04 1.22
CA SER A 117 1.95 -8.20 0.07
C SER A 117 2.61 -8.75 -1.17
N ALA A 118 1.88 -8.83 -2.27
CA ALA A 118 2.46 -9.08 -3.59
C ALA A 118 3.31 -7.89 -4.08
N THR A 119 3.20 -6.72 -3.43
CA THR A 119 3.94 -5.50 -3.77
C THR A 119 5.06 -5.23 -2.76
N PRO A 120 6.17 -4.60 -3.17
CA PRO A 120 7.30 -4.30 -2.28
C PRO A 120 7.12 -3.04 -1.42
N GLY A 121 6.02 -2.30 -1.59
CA GLY A 121 5.69 -1.10 -0.82
C GLY A 121 4.30 -0.55 -1.16
N PHE A 122 4.03 0.68 -0.73
CA PHE A 122 2.84 1.44 -1.09
C PHE A 122 3.01 2.08 -2.48
N PRO A 123 2.21 1.70 -3.48
CA PRO A 123 2.34 2.24 -4.82
C PRO A 123 1.76 3.66 -4.91
N PHE A 124 2.57 4.55 -5.46
CA PHE A 124 2.20 5.89 -5.89
C PHE A 124 2.43 6.01 -7.39
N ILE A 125 1.39 6.41 -8.12
CA ILE A 125 1.45 6.68 -9.56
C ILE A 125 1.47 8.19 -9.73
N PHE A 126 2.47 8.69 -10.45
CA PHE A 126 2.65 10.12 -10.68
C PHE A 126 2.18 10.48 -12.07
N GLN A 127 1.18 11.34 -12.16
CA GLN A 127 0.69 11.88 -13.42
C GLN A 127 1.03 13.36 -13.47
N TRP A 128 1.91 13.71 -14.42
CA TRP A 128 2.32 15.10 -14.64
C TRP A 128 1.38 15.75 -15.66
N GLU A 129 0.89 16.94 -15.36
CA GLU A 129 0.11 17.77 -16.27
C GLU A 129 1.05 18.64 -17.15
N ASN A 130 0.47 19.42 -18.07
CA ASN A 130 1.18 20.43 -18.88
C ASN A 130 2.34 19.94 -19.78
N GLY A 131 2.40 18.64 -20.10
CA GLY A 131 3.37 18.09 -21.06
C GLY A 131 4.70 17.67 -20.43
N GLU A 132 4.82 17.74 -19.11
CA GLU A 132 6.00 17.26 -18.40
C GLU A 132 6.16 15.74 -18.52
N GLN A 133 7.41 15.32 -18.69
CA GLN A 133 7.77 13.92 -18.91
C GLN A 133 8.30 13.24 -17.64
N SER A 134 8.81 14.02 -16.69
CA SER A 134 9.40 13.50 -15.45
C SER A 134 9.54 14.56 -14.36
N GLY A 135 9.44 14.12 -13.10
CA GLY A 135 9.70 14.93 -11.91
C GLY A 135 10.64 14.24 -10.93
N GLU A 136 11.20 15.00 -9.98
CA GLU A 136 11.97 14.44 -8.87
C GLU A 136 11.03 14.06 -7.72
N VAL A 137 11.16 12.83 -7.23
CA VAL A 137 10.42 12.35 -6.06
C VAL A 137 11.43 12.04 -4.96
N SER A 138 11.16 12.51 -3.76
CA SER A 138 12.01 12.30 -2.59
C SER A 138 11.20 11.97 -1.34
N VAL A 139 11.81 11.27 -0.39
CA VAL A 139 11.18 10.88 0.87
C VAL A 139 12.06 11.27 2.05
N SER A 140 11.45 11.72 3.14
CA SER A 140 12.18 12.10 4.34
C SER A 140 12.68 10.87 5.12
N GLN A 141 11.82 9.84 5.24
CA GLN A 141 12.15 8.54 5.80
C GLN A 141 11.80 7.40 4.83
N GLY A 142 12.19 6.18 5.19
CA GLY A 142 12.02 5.00 4.32
C GLY A 142 12.86 5.04 3.04
N SER A 143 12.38 4.35 2.01
CA SER A 143 12.97 4.30 0.68
C SER A 143 11.92 4.22 -0.43
N LEU A 144 12.33 4.65 -1.63
CA LEU A 144 11.58 4.50 -2.86
C LEU A 144 12.08 3.27 -3.61
N LEU A 145 11.16 2.45 -4.10
CA LEU A 145 11.47 1.22 -4.81
C LEU A 145 10.82 1.25 -6.20
N ARG A 146 11.48 0.60 -7.16
CA ARG A 146 10.90 0.22 -8.44
C ARG A 146 10.62 -1.27 -8.44
N TRP A 147 9.49 -1.66 -9.01
CA TRP A 147 9.11 -3.05 -9.11
C TRP A 147 8.78 -3.41 -10.55
N ASP A 148 9.50 -4.38 -11.10
CA ASP A 148 9.12 -5.03 -12.33
C ASP A 148 8.15 -6.18 -12.00
N ARG A 149 6.86 -5.95 -12.30
CA ARG A 149 5.80 -6.93 -12.05
C ARG A 149 5.95 -8.22 -12.88
N GLN A 150 6.60 -8.16 -14.04
CA GLN A 150 6.76 -9.32 -14.92
C GLN A 150 7.84 -10.27 -14.37
N THR A 151 8.96 -9.71 -13.93
CA THR A 151 10.10 -10.49 -13.41
C THR A 151 10.03 -10.70 -11.90
N GLY A 152 9.21 -9.90 -11.20
CA GLY A 152 9.16 -9.83 -9.74
C GLY A 152 10.35 -9.08 -9.13
N GLN A 153 11.25 -8.52 -9.94
CA GLN A 153 12.46 -7.88 -9.47
C GLN A 153 12.15 -6.52 -8.82
N VAL A 154 12.63 -6.34 -7.59
CA VAL A 154 12.57 -5.07 -6.86
C VAL A 154 13.93 -4.41 -6.95
N THR A 155 13.96 -3.14 -7.35
CA THR A 155 15.16 -2.31 -7.41
C THR A 155 15.01 -1.15 -6.45
N ASP A 156 15.96 -1.00 -5.52
CA ASP A 156 16.01 0.15 -4.62
C ASP A 156 16.39 1.42 -5.40
N ALA A 157 15.55 2.45 -5.31
CA ALA A 157 15.78 3.77 -5.89
C ALA A 157 16.27 4.80 -4.85
N GLY A 158 16.49 4.37 -3.61
CA GLY A 158 16.99 5.19 -2.51
C GLY A 158 15.94 6.19 -2.01
N LYS A 159 16.40 7.34 -1.50
CA LYS A 159 15.51 8.39 -0.95
C LYS A 159 15.06 9.42 -1.96
N ARG A 160 15.65 9.42 -3.16
CA ARG A 160 15.43 10.43 -4.19
C ARG A 160 15.65 9.81 -5.56
N THR A 161 14.68 9.95 -6.45
CA THR A 161 14.77 9.46 -7.83
C THR A 161 13.98 10.35 -8.77
N ILE A 162 14.34 10.31 -10.06
CA ILE A 162 13.50 10.84 -11.12
C ILE A 162 12.42 9.81 -11.44
N CYS A 163 11.19 10.29 -11.61
CA CYS A 163 10.00 9.49 -11.94
C CYS A 163 9.38 10.01 -13.23
N LYS A 164 9.08 9.11 -14.17
CA LYS A 164 8.43 9.45 -15.45
C LYS A 164 6.91 9.60 -15.29
N ASN A 165 6.28 10.25 -16.26
CA ASN A 165 4.81 10.36 -16.29
C ASN A 165 4.17 8.97 -16.37
N GLY A 166 3.26 8.68 -15.45
CA GLY A 166 2.59 7.38 -15.32
C GLY A 166 3.43 6.27 -14.71
N GLU A 167 4.67 6.54 -14.27
CA GLU A 167 5.50 5.56 -13.56
C GLU A 167 4.97 5.36 -12.14
N THR A 168 5.02 4.10 -11.68
CA THR A 168 4.69 3.72 -10.30
C THR A 168 5.97 3.61 -9.49
N LEU A 169 6.09 4.40 -8.42
CA LEU A 169 7.08 4.16 -7.38
C LEU A 169 6.40 3.53 -6.16
N TYR A 170 7.15 2.67 -5.48
CA TYR A 170 6.68 2.01 -4.26
C TYR A 170 7.41 2.62 -3.08
N TYR A 171 6.68 3.25 -2.18
CA TYR A 171 7.23 3.74 -0.92
C TYR A 171 7.29 2.58 0.09
N ALA A 172 8.49 2.31 0.61
CA ALA A 172 8.72 1.37 1.69
C ALA A 172 9.02 2.16 2.98
N PRO A 173 8.18 2.01 4.03
CA PRO A 173 8.48 2.60 5.33
C PRO A 173 9.80 2.07 5.91
N PRO A 174 10.42 2.80 6.86
CA PRO A 174 11.61 2.32 7.56
C PRO A 174 11.34 0.99 8.29
N GLU A 175 12.32 0.08 8.27
CA GLU A 175 12.21 -1.29 8.81
C GLU A 175 11.95 -1.36 10.31
N ASP A 176 12.33 -0.32 11.05
CA ASP A 176 12.11 -0.24 12.50
C ASP A 176 10.62 -0.09 12.85
N GLY A 177 9.75 0.11 11.85
CA GLY A 177 8.31 0.33 12.03
C GLY A 177 8.00 1.60 12.81
N SER A 178 9.01 2.43 13.08
CA SER A 178 8.90 3.63 13.90
C SER A 178 8.64 4.84 13.02
N LEU A 179 7.49 4.82 12.35
CA LEU A 179 6.95 6.06 11.80
C LEU A 179 6.60 6.98 12.96
N SER A 180 7.52 7.88 13.30
CA SER A 180 7.36 8.88 14.34
C SER A 180 6.35 9.92 13.87
N GLU A 181 5.05 9.67 14.09
CA GLU A 181 3.86 10.50 13.84
C GLU A 181 3.69 11.17 12.44
N SER A 182 4.72 11.26 11.59
CA SER A 182 4.74 11.96 10.32
C SER A 182 5.99 11.61 9.51
N ASP A 183 5.86 10.82 8.43
CA ASP A 183 6.82 10.84 7.33
C ASP A 183 6.25 11.70 6.20
N SER A 184 7.13 12.36 5.45
CA SER A 184 6.77 13.20 4.32
C SER A 184 7.42 12.68 3.04
N LEU A 185 6.60 12.36 2.06
CA LEU A 185 7.00 12.15 0.68
C LEU A 185 6.90 13.51 -0.03
N THR A 186 8.04 14.07 -0.40
CA THR A 186 8.14 15.36 -1.08
C THR A 186 8.36 15.14 -2.58
N ILE A 187 7.50 15.72 -3.39
CA ILE A 187 7.56 15.67 -4.85
C ILE A 187 7.93 17.06 -5.35
N CYS A 188 8.92 17.15 -6.22
CA CYS A 188 9.40 18.39 -6.84
C CYS A 188 9.31 18.26 -8.36
N VAL A 189 8.50 19.09 -8.99
CA VAL A 189 8.18 19.03 -10.43
C VAL A 189 8.21 20.45 -10.96
N ALA A 190 9.08 20.72 -11.94
CA ALA A 190 9.28 22.04 -12.55
C ALA A 190 9.20 23.24 -11.56
N ASP A 191 9.96 23.16 -10.47
CA ASP A 191 10.03 24.16 -9.38
C ASP A 191 8.79 24.27 -8.47
N GLU A 192 7.71 23.53 -8.76
CA GLU A 192 6.61 23.32 -7.82
C GLU A 192 6.93 22.19 -6.85
N ARG A 193 6.67 22.44 -5.57
CA ARG A 193 6.77 21.45 -4.52
C ARG A 193 5.37 20.99 -4.13
N GLN A 194 5.20 19.68 -3.98
CA GLN A 194 4.03 19.09 -3.40
C GLN A 194 4.45 18.09 -2.32
N SER A 195 3.93 18.26 -1.12
CA SER A 195 4.25 17.39 0.00
C SER A 195 3.07 16.47 0.30
N VAL A 196 3.32 15.16 0.27
CA VAL A 196 2.40 14.12 0.72
C VAL A 196 2.83 13.70 2.12
N LEU A 197 1.96 13.90 3.10
CA LEU A 197 2.17 13.35 4.43
C LEU A 197 1.75 11.88 4.42
N ILE A 198 2.60 10.99 4.91
CA ILE A 198 2.34 9.57 5.12
C ILE A 198 2.50 9.28 6.61
N TRP A 199 1.49 8.67 7.22
CA TRP A 199 1.53 8.32 8.64
C TRP A 199 0.79 7.01 8.89
N SER A 200 0.93 6.46 10.10
CA SER A 200 0.20 5.28 10.52
C SER A 200 -0.65 5.56 11.75
N ARG A 201 -1.83 4.94 11.82
CA ARG A 201 -2.70 4.92 13.00
C ARG A 201 -3.24 3.51 13.15
N GLU A 202 -2.96 2.88 14.29
CA GLU A 202 -3.43 1.51 14.61
C GLU A 202 -3.04 0.46 13.55
N GLY A 203 -1.83 0.57 12.99
CA GLY A 203 -1.33 -0.34 11.95
C GLY A 203 -1.91 -0.13 10.55
N THR A 204 -2.76 0.88 10.37
CA THR A 204 -3.23 1.33 9.05
C THR A 204 -2.45 2.55 8.62
N TYR A 205 -1.98 2.57 7.38
CA TYR A 205 -1.26 3.70 6.81
C TYR A 205 -2.22 4.63 6.09
N PHE A 206 -1.93 5.93 6.14
CA PHE A 206 -2.73 6.98 5.53
C PHE A 206 -1.81 7.91 4.74
N ALA A 207 -2.37 8.53 3.71
CA ALA A 207 -1.71 9.60 2.97
C ALA A 207 -2.66 10.78 2.76
N LYS A 208 -2.12 12.00 2.73
CA LYS A 208 -2.82 13.21 2.27
C LYS A 208 -1.85 14.20 1.67
N ILE A 209 -2.32 14.99 0.71
CA ILE A 209 -1.54 16.13 0.21
C ILE A 209 -1.66 17.27 1.23
N LEU A 210 -0.53 17.88 1.60
CA LEU A 210 -0.49 19.04 2.47
C LEU A 210 -0.82 20.33 1.69
N PRO A 211 -1.52 21.30 2.30
CA PRO A 211 -1.69 22.62 1.72
C PRO A 211 -0.34 23.31 1.51
N GLU A 212 -0.27 24.22 0.53
CA GLU A 212 0.95 24.95 0.17
C GLU A 212 1.56 25.74 1.35
N GLU A 213 0.70 26.31 2.20
CA GLU A 213 1.06 27.07 3.40
C GLU A 213 1.86 26.27 4.46
N HIS A 214 1.92 24.94 4.35
CA HIS A 214 2.69 24.07 5.23
C HIS A 214 3.98 23.50 4.59
N GLN A 215 4.42 24.01 3.44
CA GLN A 215 5.55 23.46 2.69
C GLN A 215 6.91 24.17 2.92
N SER A 216 7.00 25.01 3.97
CA SER A 216 8.19 25.81 4.30
C SER A 216 9.30 25.03 5.01
#